data_AF-A0A8T4U0N9-F1
#
_entry.id   AF-A0A8T4U0N9-F1
#
_cell.length_a   1.000
_cell.length_b   1.000
_cell.length_c   1.000
_cell.angle_alpha   90.00
_cell.angle_beta   90.00
_cell.angle_gamma   90.00
#
_symmetry.space_group_name_H-M   'P 1'
#
loop_
_entity.id
_entity.type
_entity.pdbx_description
1 polymer ?
#
loop_
_entity_poly.entity_id
_entity_poly.type
_entity_poly.pdbx_seq_one_letter_code
_entity_poly.pdbx_strand_id
1 'polypeptide(L)'
;MPVQIIGRKIKLDDEVCVMRDGEPYAFPRNISPLQTSTAISPGVYALVNQGTFPCFESDSAISMMQSLGGNNRVDAHREAFRRNLKIPTIQIFLPHYTDVNEALEHRAVLYNASGKVIPDRKLKGYARTLNSKCFVHLNAEFPGEQESGTGFLGLDLAVITGFDSEGNPVISRSPLEDCLEQSCWAELESSNSQGLPTRESKIERYIPGKVIYFWHPMKGTAAGFDANSDRVYLNCVRNPDYSNSALGVFLCAEGTQKN
;
A
#
# COMPACT_ATOMS: atom_id res chain seq x y z
N MET A 1 -36.06 -10.87 -8.62
CA MET A 1 -35.37 -9.73 -7.97
C MET A 1 -36.00 -8.46 -8.50
N PRO A 2 -36.36 -7.48 -7.66
CA PRO A 2 -37.00 -6.27 -8.14
C PRO A 2 -35.97 -5.40 -8.87
N VAL A 3 -36.17 -5.21 -10.18
CA VAL A 3 -35.38 -4.28 -10.99
C VAL A 3 -36.09 -2.93 -10.92
N GLN A 4 -35.46 -1.93 -10.30
CA GLN A 4 -36.00 -0.56 -10.32
C GLN A 4 -35.46 0.15 -11.57
N ILE A 5 -36.34 0.37 -12.55
CA ILE A 5 -36.01 1.10 -13.78
C ILE A 5 -36.23 2.59 -13.52
N ILE A 6 -35.15 3.36 -13.39
CA ILE A 6 -35.19 4.84 -13.37
C ILE A 6 -34.59 5.33 -14.70
N GLY A 7 -35.41 5.46 -15.73
CA GLY A 7 -34.98 5.87 -17.07
C GLY A 7 -34.16 4.78 -17.82
N ARG A 8 -33.13 5.18 -18.59
CA ARG A 8 -32.23 4.28 -19.34
C ARG A 8 -31.11 3.64 -18.50
N LYS A 9 -31.10 3.83 -17.16
CA LYS A 9 -30.09 3.22 -16.27
C LYS A 9 -30.76 2.18 -15.38
N ILE A 10 -30.42 0.92 -15.59
CA ILE A 10 -30.74 -0.18 -14.67
C ILE A 10 -29.77 -0.05 -13.50
N LYS A 11 -30.28 0.22 -12.30
CA LYS A 11 -29.49 0.17 -11.07
C LYS A 11 -29.87 -1.13 -10.37
N LEU A 12 -28.98 -2.11 -10.39
CA LEU A 12 -29.14 -3.32 -9.60
C LEU A 12 -28.78 -2.95 -8.16
N ASP A 13 -29.64 -3.29 -7.19
CA ASP A 13 -29.41 -2.99 -5.77
C ASP A 13 -28.09 -3.59 -5.26
N ASP A 14 -27.61 -4.64 -5.92
CA ASP A 14 -26.37 -5.36 -5.63
C ASP A 14 -25.12 -4.74 -6.27
N GLU A 15 -25.25 -3.59 -6.94
CA GLU A 15 -24.13 -2.93 -7.63
C GLU A 15 -23.84 -1.51 -7.13
N VAL A 16 -22.58 -1.11 -7.30
CA VAL A 16 -22.08 0.25 -7.16
C VAL A 16 -21.60 0.71 -8.53
N CYS A 17 -22.17 1.80 -9.04
CA CYS A 17 -21.72 2.41 -10.28
C CYS A 17 -20.67 3.49 -9.99
N VAL A 18 -19.55 3.44 -10.69
CA VAL A 18 -18.49 4.47 -10.66
C VAL A 18 -18.30 5.08 -12.04
N MET A 19 -17.63 6.23 -12.10
CA MET A 19 -17.24 6.86 -13.37
C MET A 19 -15.71 6.87 -13.45
N ARG A 20 -15.14 6.25 -14.47
CA ARG A 20 -13.69 6.25 -14.71
C ARG A 20 -13.45 6.65 -16.15
N ASP A 21 -12.65 7.69 -16.35
CA ASP A 21 -12.29 8.22 -17.67
C ASP A 21 -13.50 8.56 -18.57
N GLY A 22 -14.60 9.01 -17.95
CA GLY A 22 -15.85 9.35 -18.63
C GLY A 22 -16.79 8.17 -18.85
N GLU A 23 -16.36 6.94 -18.59
CA GLU A 23 -17.13 5.73 -18.79
C GLU A 23 -17.74 5.20 -17.47
N PRO A 24 -19.00 4.72 -17.49
CA PRO A 24 -19.64 4.12 -16.33
C PRO A 24 -19.23 2.67 -16.16
N TYR A 25 -18.93 2.29 -14.93
CA TYR A 25 -18.62 0.92 -14.57
C TYR A 25 -19.48 0.45 -13.39
N ALA A 26 -19.95 -0.78 -13.43
CA ALA A 26 -20.70 -1.40 -12.35
C ALA A 26 -19.84 -2.43 -11.62
N PHE A 27 -19.86 -2.38 -10.30
CA PHE A 27 -19.17 -3.33 -9.45
C PHE A 27 -20.13 -3.99 -8.47
N PRO A 28 -19.91 -5.25 -8.09
CA PRO A 28 -20.72 -5.89 -7.07
C PRO A 28 -20.53 -5.18 -5.70
N ARG A 29 -21.57 -5.11 -4.88
CA ARG A 29 -21.47 -4.63 -3.49
C ARG A 29 -20.73 -5.60 -2.57
N ASN A 30 -20.67 -6.86 -2.99
CA ASN A 30 -20.06 -7.94 -2.23
C ASN A 30 -19.24 -8.83 -3.19
N ILE A 31 -18.00 -9.12 -2.81
CA ILE A 31 -17.14 -10.11 -3.44
C ILE A 31 -16.79 -11.20 -2.44
N SER A 32 -16.03 -12.21 -2.88
CA SER A 32 -15.56 -13.26 -1.99
C SER A 32 -14.68 -12.67 -0.87
N PRO A 33 -14.88 -13.05 0.41
CA PRO A 33 -14.00 -12.64 1.49
C PRO A 33 -12.57 -13.14 1.28
N LEU A 34 -11.59 -12.40 1.78
CA LEU A 34 -10.21 -12.88 1.86
C LEU A 34 -10.16 -14.11 2.78
N GLN A 35 -9.64 -15.21 2.25
CA GLN A 35 -9.30 -16.38 3.06
C GLN A 35 -7.89 -16.16 3.60
N THR A 36 -7.71 -16.13 4.91
CA THR A 36 -6.40 -15.94 5.56
C THR A 36 -6.30 -16.87 6.77
N SER A 37 -5.09 -17.35 7.06
CA SER A 37 -4.80 -18.11 8.28
C SER A 37 -4.66 -17.20 9.51
N THR A 38 -4.62 -15.88 9.31
CA THR A 38 -4.41 -14.91 10.37
C THR A 38 -5.72 -14.41 10.96
N ALA A 39 -5.82 -14.42 12.28
CA ALA A 39 -6.95 -13.82 12.98
C ALA A 39 -6.93 -12.29 12.81
N ILE A 40 -7.80 -11.78 11.95
CA ILE A 40 -8.02 -10.34 11.74
C ILE A 40 -9.49 -9.98 11.93
N SER A 41 -9.76 -8.71 12.26
CA SER A 41 -11.11 -8.13 12.20
C SER A 41 -11.38 -7.69 10.76
N PRO A 42 -12.12 -8.45 9.92
CA PRO A 42 -12.10 -8.24 8.47
C PRO A 42 -12.66 -6.88 8.04
N GLY A 43 -13.58 -6.33 8.83
CA GLY A 43 -14.12 -5.00 8.61
C GLY A 43 -13.09 -3.87 8.77
N VAL A 44 -11.96 -4.10 9.46
CA VAL A 44 -10.90 -3.10 9.71
C VAL A 44 -9.78 -3.16 8.67
N TYR A 45 -9.74 -4.21 7.84
CA TYR A 45 -8.76 -4.38 6.78
C TYR A 45 -9.39 -4.08 5.42
N ALA A 46 -8.68 -3.35 4.57
CA ALA A 46 -9.06 -3.10 3.18
C ALA A 46 -8.28 -4.06 2.28
N LEU A 47 -8.96 -4.68 1.31
CA LEU A 47 -8.30 -5.54 0.32
C LEU A 47 -7.33 -4.72 -0.53
N VAL A 48 -6.19 -5.31 -0.85
CA VAL A 48 -5.25 -4.77 -1.85
C VAL A 48 -5.68 -5.34 -3.19
N ASN A 49 -6.04 -4.48 -4.14
CA ASN A 49 -6.42 -4.97 -5.45
C ASN A 49 -5.16 -5.40 -6.20
N GLN A 50 -5.14 -6.65 -6.66
CA GLN A 50 -4.15 -7.13 -7.60
C GLN A 50 -4.82 -7.33 -8.96
N GLY A 51 -4.22 -6.73 -9.99
CA GLY A 51 -4.65 -6.89 -11.38
C GLY A 51 -5.25 -5.63 -12.01
N THR A 52 -5.58 -5.77 -13.28
CA THR A 52 -6.23 -4.72 -14.05
C THR A 52 -7.74 -4.78 -13.88
N PHE A 53 -8.33 -3.61 -13.72
CA PHE A 53 -9.77 -3.41 -13.87
C PHE A 53 -10.33 -4.21 -15.07
N PRO A 54 -11.48 -4.92 -14.95
CA PRO A 54 -12.40 -5.02 -13.81
C PRO A 54 -12.17 -6.24 -12.89
N CYS A 55 -11.07 -6.98 -13.06
CA CYS A 55 -10.82 -8.20 -12.27
C CYS A 55 -10.32 -7.82 -10.87
N PHE A 56 -11.13 -8.14 -9.84
CA PHE A 56 -10.74 -7.97 -8.44
C PHE A 56 -10.27 -9.30 -7.88
N GLU A 57 -8.97 -9.52 -7.97
CA GLU A 57 -8.32 -10.53 -7.16
C GLU A 57 -7.53 -9.83 -6.07
N SER A 58 -7.60 -10.37 -4.87
CA SER A 58 -6.86 -9.87 -3.73
C SER A 58 -6.32 -11.06 -2.97
N ASP A 59 -5.00 -11.11 -2.86
CA ASP A 59 -4.24 -12.07 -2.07
C ASP A 59 -3.83 -11.48 -0.71
N SER A 60 -4.23 -10.25 -0.42
CA SER A 60 -3.77 -9.52 0.76
C SER A 60 -4.75 -8.43 1.17
N ALA A 61 -4.66 -8.02 2.44
CA ALA A 61 -5.41 -6.91 2.97
C ALA A 61 -4.57 -6.08 3.95
N ILE A 62 -4.67 -4.77 3.87
CA ILE A 62 -3.96 -3.82 4.73
C ILE A 62 -4.93 -3.24 5.77
N SER A 63 -4.50 -3.19 7.02
CA SER A 63 -5.23 -2.53 8.09
C SER A 63 -5.52 -1.07 7.72
N MET A 64 -6.76 -0.62 7.91
CA MET A 64 -7.13 0.78 7.76
C MET A 64 -6.68 1.66 8.94
N MET A 65 -5.97 1.07 9.91
CA MET A 65 -5.47 1.73 11.12
C MET A 65 -3.98 1.51 11.28
N GLN A 66 -3.26 2.58 11.61
CA GLN A 66 -1.86 2.51 12.02
C GLN A 66 -1.76 1.83 13.39
N SER A 67 -0.66 1.10 13.61
CA SER A 67 -0.37 0.37 14.84
C SER A 67 1.13 0.35 15.11
N LEU A 68 1.52 -0.19 16.27
CA LEU A 68 2.92 -0.34 16.68
C LEU A 68 3.71 0.99 16.71
N GLY A 69 3.01 2.07 17.03
CA GLY A 69 3.60 3.39 17.21
C GLY A 69 4.71 3.38 18.27
N GLY A 70 5.86 3.97 17.97
CA GLY A 70 7.00 4.06 18.90
C GLY A 70 8.00 2.92 18.84
N ASN A 71 7.69 1.83 18.13
CA ASN A 71 8.67 0.77 17.89
C ASN A 71 9.69 1.22 16.83
N ASN A 72 10.94 0.76 16.94
CA ASN A 72 11.83 0.76 15.79
C ASN A 72 11.33 -0.24 14.74
N ARG A 73 11.91 -0.19 13.54
CA ARG A 73 11.53 -1.05 12.41
C ARG A 73 11.59 -2.54 12.75
N VAL A 74 12.69 -3.03 13.34
CA VAL A 74 12.88 -4.45 13.63
C VAL A 74 11.87 -4.96 14.66
N ASP A 75 11.61 -4.19 15.71
CA ASP A 75 10.63 -4.54 16.74
C ASP A 75 9.19 -4.48 16.21
N ALA A 76 8.88 -3.54 15.30
CA ALA A 76 7.59 -3.51 14.60
C ALA A 76 7.39 -4.76 13.74
N HIS A 77 8.44 -5.19 13.01
CA HIS A 77 8.42 -6.46 12.27
C HIS A 77 8.22 -7.65 13.20
N ARG A 78 9.00 -7.75 14.28
CA ARG A 78 8.91 -8.85 15.25
C ARG A 78 7.51 -8.99 15.81
N GLU A 79 6.88 -7.87 16.19
CA GLU A 79 5.52 -7.87 16.72
C GLU A 79 4.47 -8.18 15.65
N ALA A 80 4.65 -7.74 14.40
CA ALA A 80 3.80 -8.14 13.29
C ALA A 80 3.83 -9.67 13.08
N PHE A 81 5.03 -10.26 13.01
CA PHE A 81 5.20 -11.71 12.81
C PHE A 81 4.61 -12.55 13.95
N ARG A 82 4.72 -12.10 15.21
CA ARG A 82 4.06 -12.77 16.35
C ARG A 82 2.54 -12.86 16.19
N ARG A 83 1.95 -11.93 15.45
CA ARG A 83 0.51 -11.89 15.14
C ARG A 83 0.18 -12.57 13.80
N ASN A 84 1.14 -13.25 13.18
CA ASN A 84 1.04 -13.79 11.82
C ASN A 84 0.66 -12.72 10.76
N LEU A 85 1.14 -11.49 10.95
CA LEU A 85 0.95 -10.35 10.07
C LEU A 85 2.29 -9.89 9.51
N LYS A 86 2.25 -9.10 8.44
CA LYS A 86 3.44 -8.49 7.83
C LYS A 86 3.34 -6.97 7.80
N ILE A 87 4.47 -6.32 7.61
CA ILE A 87 4.52 -4.90 7.22
C ILE A 87 4.62 -4.88 5.69
N PRO A 88 3.81 -4.07 4.98
CA PRO A 88 3.77 -4.06 3.53
C PRO A 88 5.09 -3.53 2.95
N THR A 89 5.48 -4.12 1.83
CA THR A 89 6.54 -3.59 0.96
C THR A 89 6.02 -2.36 0.20
N ILE A 90 6.91 -1.64 -0.49
CA ILE A 90 6.53 -0.50 -1.34
C ILE A 90 5.56 -0.96 -2.45
N GLN A 91 5.87 -2.10 -3.09
CA GLN A 91 5.06 -2.75 -4.11
C GLN A 91 3.61 -3.04 -3.66
N ILE A 92 3.39 -3.34 -2.38
CA ILE A 92 2.04 -3.58 -1.85
C ILE A 92 1.38 -2.26 -1.43
N PHE A 93 2.15 -1.37 -0.78
CA PHE A 93 1.59 -0.19 -0.14
C PHE A 93 1.18 0.92 -1.12
N LEU A 94 2.00 1.23 -2.12
CA LEU A 94 1.70 2.34 -3.03
C LEU A 94 0.48 2.08 -3.93
N PRO A 95 0.31 0.90 -4.55
CA PRO A 95 -0.91 0.61 -5.29
C PRO A 95 -2.15 0.72 -4.40
N HIS A 96 -2.09 0.19 -3.18
CA HIS A 96 -3.19 0.32 -2.22
C HIS A 96 -3.50 1.78 -1.85
N TYR A 97 -2.47 2.61 -1.69
CA TYR A 97 -2.65 4.05 -1.49
C TYR A 97 -3.35 4.72 -2.69
N THR A 98 -2.99 4.33 -3.91
CA THR A 98 -3.66 4.78 -5.14
C THR A 98 -5.13 4.33 -5.15
N ASP A 99 -5.40 3.06 -4.88
CA ASP A 99 -6.76 2.48 -4.82
C ASP A 99 -7.68 3.23 -3.86
N VAL A 100 -7.19 3.55 -2.66
CA VAL A 100 -7.95 4.32 -1.66
C VAL A 100 -8.36 5.69 -2.21
N ASN A 101 -7.46 6.37 -2.92
CA ASN A 101 -7.71 7.68 -3.49
C ASN A 101 -8.60 7.60 -4.75
N GLU A 102 -8.45 6.59 -5.60
CA GLU A 102 -9.36 6.37 -6.73
C GLU A 102 -10.79 6.08 -6.24
N ALA A 103 -10.93 5.29 -5.19
CA ALA A 103 -12.23 5.02 -4.57
C ALA A 103 -12.85 6.29 -3.96
N LEU A 104 -12.03 7.15 -3.35
CA LEU A 104 -12.48 8.44 -2.79
C LEU A 104 -12.99 9.40 -3.88
N GLU A 105 -12.39 9.34 -5.06
CA GLU A 105 -12.81 10.11 -6.25
C GLU A 105 -13.97 9.45 -7.02
N HIS A 106 -14.54 8.36 -6.50
CA HIS A 106 -15.58 7.57 -7.17
C HIS A 106 -15.17 7.06 -8.57
N ARG A 107 -13.87 6.76 -8.75
CA ARG A 107 -13.29 6.12 -9.95
C ARG A 107 -13.07 4.62 -9.77
N ALA A 108 -13.12 4.13 -8.54
CA ALA A 108 -13.00 2.73 -8.18
C ALA A 108 -13.87 2.39 -6.95
N VAL A 109 -13.87 1.12 -6.55
CA VAL A 109 -14.50 0.63 -5.32
C VAL A 109 -13.45 -0.06 -4.48
N LEU A 110 -13.44 0.22 -3.18
CA LEU A 110 -12.57 -0.46 -2.22
C LEU A 110 -13.41 -1.37 -1.33
N TYR A 111 -12.98 -2.62 -1.19
CA TYR A 111 -13.63 -3.63 -0.37
C TYR A 111 -12.85 -3.85 0.92
N ASN A 112 -13.55 -4.22 1.99
CA ASN A 112 -12.92 -4.73 3.19
C ASN A 112 -12.60 -6.22 3.06
N ALA A 113 -11.85 -6.79 4.01
CA ALA A 113 -11.47 -8.20 3.97
C ALA A 113 -12.66 -9.19 4.09
N SER A 114 -13.85 -8.72 4.47
CA SER A 114 -15.09 -9.53 4.37
C SER A 114 -15.73 -9.50 2.98
N GLY A 115 -15.09 -8.87 2.00
CA GLY A 115 -15.58 -8.72 0.64
C GLY A 115 -16.67 -7.66 0.47
N LYS A 116 -16.92 -6.79 1.47
CA LYS A 116 -17.96 -5.76 1.39
C LYS A 116 -17.38 -4.42 1.01
N VAL A 117 -18.08 -3.66 0.18
CA VAL A 117 -17.70 -2.27 -0.12
C VAL A 117 -17.54 -1.46 1.16
N ILE A 118 -16.44 -0.74 1.28
CA ILE A 118 -16.17 0.14 2.41
C ILE A 118 -17.10 1.35 2.31
N PRO A 119 -17.91 1.65 3.36
CA PRO A 119 -18.79 2.81 3.33
C PRO A 119 -18.01 4.14 3.21
N ASP A 120 -18.56 5.11 2.46
CA ASP A 120 -17.94 6.43 2.21
C ASP A 120 -17.39 7.12 3.46
N ARG A 121 -18.14 7.11 4.57
CA ARG A 121 -17.68 7.73 5.82
C ARG A 121 -16.37 7.10 6.32
N LYS A 122 -16.26 5.78 6.21
CA LYS A 122 -15.06 5.03 6.62
C LYS A 122 -13.93 5.25 5.63
N LEU A 123 -14.21 5.20 4.34
CA LEU A 123 -13.24 5.49 3.28
C LEU A 123 -12.63 6.90 3.43
N LYS A 124 -13.46 7.92 3.65
CA LYS A 124 -13.01 9.30 3.93
C LYS A 124 -12.10 9.39 5.15
N GLY A 125 -12.43 8.68 6.23
CA GLY A 125 -11.59 8.63 7.43
C GLY A 125 -10.24 7.96 7.17
N TYR A 126 -10.24 6.88 6.39
CA TYR A 126 -9.03 6.15 6.02
C TYR A 126 -8.14 6.98 5.08
N ALA A 127 -8.70 7.53 4.01
CA ALA A 127 -7.98 8.41 3.08
C ALA A 127 -7.44 9.65 3.79
N ARG A 128 -8.18 10.26 4.72
CA ARG A 128 -7.65 11.37 5.54
C ARG A 128 -6.39 10.96 6.32
N THR A 129 -6.36 9.73 6.84
CA THR A 129 -5.19 9.22 7.56
C THR A 129 -3.99 9.11 6.62
N LEU A 130 -4.17 8.44 5.48
CA LEU A 130 -3.12 8.26 4.47
C LEU A 130 -2.65 9.58 3.83
N ASN A 131 -3.52 10.56 3.68
CA ASN A 131 -3.21 11.79 2.97
C ASN A 131 -2.71 12.93 3.87
N SER A 132 -2.80 12.80 5.21
CA SER A 132 -2.45 13.92 6.09
C SER A 132 -1.99 13.61 7.53
N LYS A 133 -2.03 12.35 7.97
CA LYS A 133 -1.81 11.98 9.38
C LYS A 133 -1.09 10.65 9.52
N CYS A 134 -0.08 10.42 8.70
CA CYS A 134 0.58 9.12 8.61
C CYS A 134 2.08 9.27 8.56
N PHE A 135 2.77 8.56 9.45
CA PHE A 135 4.22 8.41 9.38
C PHE A 135 4.48 6.93 9.68
N VAL A 136 4.81 6.14 8.65
CA VAL A 136 4.93 4.70 8.81
C VAL A 136 6.21 4.15 8.21
N HIS A 137 6.69 3.05 8.79
CA HIS A 137 7.72 2.22 8.18
C HIS A 137 7.11 1.35 7.08
N LEU A 138 7.87 1.17 5.99
CA LEU A 138 7.61 0.14 4.98
C LEU A 138 8.68 -0.94 5.09
N ASN A 139 8.35 -2.14 4.63
CA ASN A 139 9.29 -3.26 4.57
C ASN A 139 10.20 -3.12 3.34
N ALA A 140 11.14 -2.18 3.40
CA ALA A 140 12.14 -1.97 2.36
C ALA A 140 13.35 -1.22 2.94
N GLU A 141 14.54 -1.77 2.78
CA GLU A 141 15.83 -1.17 3.13
C GLU A 141 16.78 -1.26 1.96
N PHE A 142 17.72 -0.32 1.91
CA PHE A 142 18.61 -0.11 0.77
C PHE A 142 20.07 -0.29 1.20
N PRO A 143 20.52 -1.52 1.49
CA PRO A 143 21.94 -1.78 1.73
C PRO A 143 22.74 -1.64 0.42
N GLY A 144 24.07 -1.63 0.53
CA GLY A 144 24.90 -1.77 -0.66
C GLY A 144 24.73 -3.16 -1.30
N GLU A 145 24.90 -3.21 -2.61
CA GLU A 145 24.80 -4.43 -3.42
C GLU A 145 25.70 -5.57 -2.90
N GLN A 146 25.19 -6.81 -2.96
CA GLN A 146 25.97 -8.01 -2.64
C GLN A 146 26.93 -8.40 -3.77
N GLU A 147 26.50 -8.21 -5.02
CA GLU A 147 27.29 -8.45 -6.23
C GLU A 147 27.50 -7.13 -6.95
N SER A 148 28.76 -6.81 -7.26
CA SER A 148 29.09 -5.48 -7.77
C SER A 148 28.52 -5.23 -9.17
N GLY A 149 27.91 -4.07 -9.36
CA GLY A 149 27.32 -3.63 -10.63
C GLY A 149 25.96 -4.25 -10.94
N THR A 150 25.26 -4.80 -9.96
CA THR A 150 23.95 -5.45 -10.16
C THR A 150 22.78 -4.55 -9.79
N GLY A 151 22.97 -3.68 -8.80
CA GLY A 151 21.92 -2.84 -8.26
C GLY A 151 21.93 -1.41 -8.79
N PHE A 152 20.77 -0.83 -9.03
CA PHE A 152 20.64 0.60 -9.32
C PHE A 152 21.29 1.42 -8.19
N LEU A 153 22.14 2.39 -8.55
CA LEU A 153 22.97 3.17 -7.62
C LEU A 153 23.89 2.33 -6.71
N GLY A 154 24.19 1.08 -7.09
CA GLY A 154 24.98 0.14 -6.29
C GLY A 154 24.27 -0.34 -5.03
N LEU A 155 22.93 -0.42 -5.07
CA LEU A 155 22.08 -0.78 -3.94
C LEU A 155 21.28 -2.06 -4.20
N ASP A 156 20.99 -2.80 -3.14
CA ASP A 156 19.96 -3.84 -3.15
C ASP A 156 18.67 -3.31 -2.52
N LEU A 157 17.55 -3.97 -2.81
CA LEU A 157 16.36 -3.93 -1.98
C LEU A 157 16.38 -5.10 -1.00
N ALA A 158 16.35 -4.79 0.30
CA ALA A 158 16.29 -5.75 1.38
C ALA A 158 14.94 -5.68 2.12
N VAL A 159 14.30 -6.83 2.30
CA VAL A 159 13.01 -6.97 2.99
C VAL A 159 13.11 -8.03 4.09
N ILE A 160 12.50 -7.78 5.24
CA ILE A 160 12.42 -8.75 6.33
C ILE A 160 11.29 -9.72 6.02
N THR A 161 11.61 -11.01 5.86
CA THR A 161 10.67 -12.08 5.51
C THR A 161 10.33 -13.00 6.67
N GLY A 162 11.06 -12.91 7.79
CA GLY A 162 10.79 -13.69 8.99
C GLY A 162 11.81 -13.40 10.10
N PHE A 163 11.82 -14.28 11.09
CA PHE A 163 12.80 -14.29 12.17
C PHE A 163 13.30 -15.72 12.38
N ASP A 164 14.60 -15.88 12.64
CA ASP A 164 15.19 -17.18 12.97
C ASP A 164 14.88 -17.59 14.42
N SER A 165 15.38 -18.77 14.85
CA SER A 165 15.19 -19.28 16.20
C SER A 165 15.87 -18.43 17.29
N GLU A 166 16.84 -17.59 16.93
CA GLU A 166 17.55 -16.69 17.83
C GLU A 166 16.87 -15.30 17.91
N GLY A 167 15.86 -15.06 17.07
CA GLY A 167 15.13 -13.80 17.00
C GLY A 167 15.80 -12.73 16.15
N ASN A 168 16.73 -13.11 15.27
CA ASN A 168 17.32 -12.23 14.27
C ASN A 168 16.44 -12.16 13.00
N PRO A 169 16.38 -11.01 12.31
CA PRO A 169 15.63 -10.90 11.06
C PRO A 169 16.19 -11.80 9.96
N VAL A 170 15.32 -12.56 9.32
CA VAL A 170 15.62 -13.23 8.04
C VAL A 170 15.34 -12.23 6.93
N ILE A 171 16.37 -11.94 6.12
CA ILE A 171 16.33 -10.90 5.09
C ILE A 171 16.37 -11.54 3.70
N SER A 172 15.42 -11.18 2.86
CA SER A 172 15.49 -11.43 1.41
C SER A 172 16.09 -10.20 0.74
N ARG A 173 17.01 -10.42 -0.20
CA ARG A 173 17.65 -9.36 -0.98
C ARG A 173 17.47 -9.61 -2.47
N SER A 174 17.33 -8.52 -3.21
CA SER A 174 17.36 -8.49 -4.67
C SER A 174 18.06 -7.21 -5.12
N PRO A 175 18.74 -7.20 -6.28
CA PRO A 175 19.27 -5.96 -6.84
C PRO A 175 18.18 -4.89 -6.94
N LEU A 176 18.50 -3.64 -6.60
CA LEU A 176 17.55 -2.53 -6.75
C LEU A 176 17.30 -2.33 -8.25
N GLU A 177 16.03 -2.34 -8.66
CA GLU A 177 15.65 -2.02 -10.04
C GLU A 177 15.77 -0.52 -10.31
N ASP A 178 16.00 -0.16 -11.57
CA ASP A 178 16.04 1.24 -12.01
C ASP A 178 14.81 2.01 -11.53
N CYS A 179 15.04 3.15 -10.87
CA CYS A 179 14.03 4.09 -10.42
C CYS A 179 14.51 5.53 -10.66
N LEU A 180 13.77 6.53 -10.19
CA LEU A 180 14.24 7.92 -10.28
C LEU A 180 15.50 8.12 -9.42
N GLU A 181 16.55 8.68 -10.02
CA GLU A 181 17.83 8.97 -9.37
C GLU A 181 17.79 10.24 -8.50
N GLN A 182 16.81 11.12 -8.73
CA GLN A 182 16.67 12.40 -8.04
C GLN A 182 15.41 12.48 -7.20
N SER A 183 15.46 13.31 -6.15
CA SER A 183 14.27 13.59 -5.34
C SER A 183 13.35 14.57 -6.07
N CYS A 184 12.15 14.13 -6.44
CA CYS A 184 11.21 14.93 -7.22
C CYS A 184 9.75 14.54 -6.96
N TRP A 185 8.81 15.26 -7.59
CA TRP A 185 7.43 14.79 -7.68
C TRP A 185 7.39 13.63 -8.68
N ALA A 186 6.91 12.47 -8.26
CA ALA A 186 6.85 11.27 -9.09
C ALA A 186 5.40 10.89 -9.42
N GLU A 187 5.20 10.29 -10.58
CA GLU A 187 3.90 9.76 -11.01
C GLU A 187 3.67 8.37 -10.42
N LEU A 188 2.60 8.19 -9.66
CA LEU A 188 2.32 6.91 -8.98
C LEU A 188 1.98 5.77 -9.95
N GLU A 189 1.44 6.10 -11.12
CA GLU A 189 1.14 5.13 -12.18
C GLU A 189 2.39 4.57 -12.86
N SER A 190 3.58 5.16 -12.61
CA SER A 190 4.84 4.74 -13.22
C SER A 190 5.77 4.19 -12.15
N SER A 191 5.67 2.90 -11.87
CA SER A 191 6.52 2.20 -10.90
C SER A 191 7.20 0.98 -11.54
N ASN A 192 8.38 0.63 -11.05
CA ASN A 192 9.06 -0.62 -11.39
C ASN A 192 8.43 -1.81 -10.64
N SER A 193 8.97 -3.02 -10.81
CA SER A 193 8.36 -4.23 -10.23
C SER A 193 8.47 -4.24 -8.69
N GLN A 194 9.45 -3.52 -8.14
CA GLN A 194 9.64 -3.32 -6.70
C GLN A 194 8.74 -2.22 -6.11
N GLY A 195 7.94 -1.56 -6.95
CA GLY A 195 7.00 -0.49 -6.57
C GLY A 195 7.64 0.90 -6.44
N LEU A 196 8.88 1.08 -6.88
CA LEU A 196 9.55 2.38 -6.84
C LEU A 196 9.19 3.22 -8.07
N PRO A 197 8.96 4.53 -7.94
CA PRO A 197 8.61 5.37 -9.07
C PRO A 197 9.74 5.49 -10.11
N THR A 198 9.38 5.45 -11.39
CA THR A 198 10.31 5.50 -12.54
C THR A 198 10.16 6.74 -13.40
N ARG A 199 9.12 7.55 -13.19
CA ARG A 199 8.84 8.74 -14.00
C ARG A 199 8.56 9.96 -13.13
N GLU A 200 9.26 11.04 -13.43
CA GLU A 200 9.00 12.35 -12.86
C GLU A 200 7.67 12.90 -13.36
N SER A 201 6.92 13.51 -12.45
CA SER A 201 5.64 14.13 -12.70
C SER A 201 5.80 15.52 -13.28
N LYS A 202 4.99 15.83 -14.30
CA LYS A 202 4.80 17.20 -14.80
C LYS A 202 4.00 18.09 -13.83
N ILE A 203 3.35 17.48 -12.84
CA ILE A 203 2.59 18.17 -11.80
C ILE A 203 3.53 18.43 -10.61
N GLU A 204 3.86 19.70 -10.37
CA GLU A 204 4.79 20.15 -9.33
C GLU A 204 4.13 20.37 -7.95
N ARG A 205 2.96 19.79 -7.73
CA ARG A 205 2.20 19.92 -6.49
C ARG A 205 1.52 18.61 -6.13
N TYR A 206 1.30 18.39 -4.84
CA TYR A 206 0.63 17.21 -4.37
C TYR A 206 -0.82 17.13 -4.89
N ILE A 207 -1.14 15.98 -5.50
CA ILE A 207 -2.51 15.56 -5.82
C ILE A 207 -2.66 14.12 -5.29
N PRO A 208 -3.53 13.89 -4.29
CA PRO A 208 -3.72 12.58 -3.68
C PRO A 208 -3.97 11.48 -4.73
N GLY A 209 -3.31 10.34 -4.56
CA GLY A 209 -3.42 9.19 -5.48
C GLY A 209 -2.84 9.38 -6.90
N LYS A 210 -2.32 10.56 -7.26
CA LYS A 210 -1.71 10.79 -8.59
C LYS A 210 -0.21 10.99 -8.52
N VAL A 211 0.23 11.81 -7.57
CA VAL A 211 1.63 12.16 -7.41
C VAL A 211 2.06 12.10 -5.96
N ILE A 212 3.34 11.78 -5.78
CA ILE A 212 3.98 11.68 -4.46
C ILE A 212 5.34 12.36 -4.53
N TYR A 213 5.80 12.98 -3.44
CA TYR A 213 7.19 13.44 -3.40
C TYR A 213 8.09 12.24 -3.09
N PHE A 214 9.00 11.91 -3.99
CA PHE A 214 9.88 10.77 -3.85
C PHE A 214 11.25 11.25 -3.34
N TRP A 215 11.70 10.74 -2.21
CA TRP A 215 13.10 10.80 -1.82
C TRP A 215 13.73 9.47 -2.22
N HIS A 216 14.66 9.51 -3.19
CA HIS A 216 15.23 8.30 -3.78
C HIS A 216 16.04 7.48 -2.76
N PRO A 217 16.22 6.17 -2.99
CA PRO A 217 17.03 5.30 -2.14
C PRO A 217 18.45 5.81 -1.92
N MET A 218 18.92 5.68 -0.68
CA MET A 218 20.32 5.93 -0.29
C MET A 218 20.90 4.75 0.49
N LYS A 219 22.21 4.53 0.39
CA LYS A 219 22.88 3.44 1.09
C LYS A 219 22.64 3.48 2.61
N GLY A 220 22.18 2.36 3.17
CA GLY A 220 21.97 2.18 4.61
C GLY A 220 20.69 2.83 5.15
N THR A 221 19.74 3.13 4.27
CA THR A 221 18.46 3.76 4.64
C THR A 221 17.28 2.80 4.44
N ALA A 222 16.13 3.15 5.00
CA ALA A 222 14.88 2.43 4.84
C ALA A 222 13.79 3.31 4.24
N ALA A 223 12.84 2.66 3.54
CA ALA A 223 11.65 3.32 3.06
C ALA A 223 10.64 3.55 4.18
N GLY A 224 9.99 4.71 4.13
CA GLY A 224 8.79 5.01 4.89
C GLY A 224 7.80 5.80 4.05
N PHE A 225 6.60 5.93 4.60
CA PHE A 225 5.54 6.72 3.99
C PHE A 225 5.10 7.82 4.96
N ASP A 226 5.19 9.06 4.49
CA ASP A 226 4.95 10.26 5.29
C ASP A 226 3.84 11.08 4.68
N ALA A 227 2.90 11.50 5.51
CA ALA A 227 1.77 12.30 5.13
C ALA A 227 1.55 13.37 6.19
N ASN A 228 1.83 14.61 5.80
CA ASN A 228 1.54 15.80 6.59
C ASN A 228 0.39 16.60 5.96
N SER A 229 0.06 17.78 6.51
CA SER A 229 -1.10 18.56 6.05
C SER A 229 -1.07 18.92 4.56
N ASP A 230 0.12 18.99 3.96
CA ASP A 230 0.31 19.63 2.67
C ASP A 230 0.74 18.64 1.58
N ARG A 231 1.38 17.53 1.95
CA ARG A 231 1.87 16.54 0.99
C ARG A 231 2.14 15.17 1.58
N VAL A 232 2.33 14.22 0.66
CA VAL A 232 2.73 12.85 0.93
C VAL A 232 4.11 12.58 0.31
N TYR A 233 4.92 11.79 1.01
CA TYR A 233 6.26 11.39 0.61
C TYR A 233 6.41 9.87 0.64
N LEU A 234 7.08 9.34 -0.37
CA LEU A 234 7.77 8.07 -0.28
C LEU A 234 9.22 8.40 0.09
N ASN A 235 9.55 8.15 1.36
CA ASN A 235 10.79 8.58 1.97
C ASN A 235 11.78 7.42 2.05
N CYS A 236 12.70 7.31 1.09
CA CYS A 236 13.72 6.26 1.06
C CYS A 236 15.08 6.72 1.61
N VAL A 237 15.11 7.70 2.53
CA VAL A 237 16.36 8.19 3.16
C VAL A 237 16.30 8.11 4.68
N ARG A 238 15.36 7.34 5.24
CA ARG A 238 15.20 7.23 6.69
C ARG A 238 16.29 6.36 7.29
N ASN A 239 16.73 6.72 8.50
CA ASN A 239 17.50 5.79 9.32
C ASN A 239 16.59 4.60 9.70
N PRO A 240 17.00 3.34 9.41
CA PRO A 240 16.22 2.15 9.72
C PRO A 240 15.94 1.95 11.22
N ASP A 241 16.83 2.45 12.08
CA ASP A 241 16.74 2.33 13.54
C ASP A 241 15.95 3.48 14.19
N TYR A 242 15.49 4.45 13.39
CA TYR A 242 14.77 5.60 13.92
C TYR A 242 13.41 5.19 14.48
N SER A 243 13.27 5.28 15.80
CA SER A 243 12.00 5.07 16.53
C SER A 243 11.45 6.40 17.05
N ASN A 244 10.17 6.67 16.79
CA ASN A 244 9.45 7.81 17.37
C ASN A 244 7.98 7.41 17.60
N SER A 245 7.32 7.99 18.61
CA SER A 245 5.90 7.72 18.93
C SER A 245 4.94 7.98 17.76
N ALA A 246 5.31 8.89 16.84
CA ALA A 246 4.56 9.16 15.62
C ALA A 246 4.74 8.09 14.53
N LEU A 247 5.80 7.28 14.60
CA LEU A 247 6.12 6.25 13.60
C LEU A 247 5.45 4.93 13.95
N GLY A 248 4.58 4.47 13.07
CA GLY A 248 3.91 3.17 13.18
C GLY A 248 4.03 2.33 11.91
N VAL A 249 3.11 1.38 11.76
CA VAL A 249 2.95 0.57 10.55
C VAL A 249 1.48 0.29 10.27
N PHE A 250 1.16 0.04 9.01
CA PHE A 250 -0.08 -0.64 8.65
C PHE A 250 0.21 -2.13 8.54
N LEU A 251 -0.49 -2.97 9.32
CA LEU A 251 -0.30 -4.40 9.26
C LEU A 251 -1.04 -4.99 8.06
N CYS A 252 -0.40 -5.93 7.39
CA CYS A 252 -0.91 -6.66 6.23
C CYS A 252 -1.19 -8.12 6.62
N ALA A 253 -2.36 -8.62 6.22
CA ALA A 253 -2.69 -10.04 6.26
C ALA A 253 -2.61 -10.62 4.85
N GLU A 254 -1.93 -11.76 4.72
CA GLU A 254 -1.85 -12.49 3.46
C GLU A 254 -2.96 -13.52 3.35
N GLY A 255 -3.42 -13.72 2.12
CA GLY A 255 -4.38 -14.71 1.74
C GLY A 255 -3.76 -16.10 1.69
N THR A 256 -4.53 -17.10 2.03
CA THR A 256 -4.20 -18.50 1.76
C THR A 256 -4.57 -18.80 0.32
N GLN A 257 -3.68 -19.46 -0.43
CA GLN A 257 -4.00 -19.93 -1.78
C GLN A 257 -5.31 -20.74 -1.76
N LYS A 258 -6.20 -20.46 -2.70
CA LYS A 258 -7.39 -21.29 -2.94
C LYS A 258 -6.89 -22.63 -3.51
N ASN A 259 -6.84 -23.68 -2.69
CA ASN A 259 -6.71 -25.05 -3.16
C ASN A 259 -7.94 -25.45 -3.98
#